data_AF-A0A852U2W8-F1
#
_entry.id   AF-A0A852U2W8-F1
#
_cell.length_a   1.000
_cell.length_b   1.000
_cell.length_c   1.000
_cell.angle_alpha   90.00
_cell.angle_beta   90.00
_cell.angle_gamma   90.00
#
_symmetry.space_group_name_H-M   'P 1'
#
loop_
_entity.id
_entity.type
_entity.pdbx_description
1 polymer ?
#
loop_
_entity_poly.entity_id
_entity_poly.type
_entity_poly.pdbx_seq_one_letter_code
_entity_poly.pdbx_strand_id
1 'polypeptide(L)'
;MDRLQVASTNVGADRLDRPTAIAAPDDGSGRLFITQKETGTVRVYHPDDGFSADPLLDIGDRITSGGNEQGLLGIAPSPDFAENPEIYVAYTSADEGTLTLSRFPMDRPDQAVVPADSEEVLLTEEHAEYTNHNGGDVQFGPDGYLYWSLGDGGNAGDILNNGQNLSTLLGTIVRIDVGRECGDLAYCVPEDNPFVSVPDARPEIWVYGLRNPWRFSFDPENGSMWIADVGQGIHEEVNHLSAGEGGANFGWPCREGPDAYDEERCDAGGDYVDPVFSYTHEGRDCSVTGGLVYRGEEFADLAGGTYIMADYCTGNTWGIRPKGDGTYATGHIGTLPIQVTTFGADASGEFYVVNDLPGQFYRVSFEALPPPVNCAVDYTVDSDWGSGFTATVVVTNTGDEPIDGWELEWDFAGDQQVTNQWQAEVAQEGSAVSAANLEWNNVIRPGDSRSFGFHASFTGDNAAPDEFTLNGSVCEG
;
A
#
# COMPACT_ATOMS: atom_id res chain seq x y z
N MET A 1 10.61 -9.89 8.67
CA MET A 1 9.29 -9.41 8.21
C MET A 1 8.17 -10.19 8.87
N ASP A 2 8.39 -11.48 9.14
CA ASP A 2 7.46 -12.48 9.68
C ASP A 2 6.76 -12.15 11.01
N ARG A 3 7.11 -11.04 11.67
CA ARG A 3 6.49 -10.58 12.92
C ARG A 3 5.90 -9.18 12.82
N LEU A 4 6.04 -8.50 11.70
CA LEU A 4 5.42 -7.19 11.49
C LEU A 4 3.98 -7.42 11.07
N GLN A 5 3.04 -6.79 11.77
CA GLN A 5 1.65 -6.72 11.36
C GLN A 5 1.20 -5.30 11.12
N VAL A 6 0.39 -5.12 10.08
CA VAL A 6 -0.29 -3.88 9.75
C VAL A 6 -1.70 -3.90 10.33
N ALA A 7 -2.11 -2.76 10.88
CA ALA A 7 -3.47 -2.49 11.26
C ALA A 7 -3.87 -1.10 10.75
N SER A 8 -5.18 -0.83 10.68
CA SER A 8 -5.66 0.50 10.30
C SER A 8 -6.87 0.91 11.14
N THR A 9 -6.97 2.20 11.42
CA THR A 9 -8.08 2.81 12.14
C THR A 9 -8.71 3.88 11.26
N ASN A 10 -10.04 3.83 11.08
CA ASN A 10 -10.74 4.86 10.34
C ASN A 10 -10.69 6.20 11.11
N VAL A 11 -10.20 7.25 10.45
CA VAL A 11 -10.04 8.60 11.02
C VAL A 11 -10.88 9.66 10.31
N GLY A 12 -11.55 9.30 9.22
CA GLY A 12 -12.42 10.19 8.45
C GLY A 12 -13.90 9.95 8.75
N ALA A 13 -14.56 10.95 9.35
CA ALA A 13 -16.03 10.90 9.53
C ALA A 13 -16.79 11.02 8.20
N ASP A 14 -16.22 11.76 7.25
CA ASP A 14 -16.76 11.97 5.92
C ASP A 14 -16.28 10.91 4.93
N ARG A 15 -17.10 10.65 3.91
CA ARG A 15 -16.69 9.84 2.76
C ARG A 15 -16.12 10.77 1.68
N LEU A 16 -14.98 10.38 1.15
CA LEU A 16 -14.34 10.99 0.01
C LEU A 16 -14.94 10.42 -1.29
N ASP A 17 -14.98 11.21 -2.34
CA ASP A 17 -15.46 10.76 -3.65
C ASP A 17 -14.31 10.19 -4.46
N ARG A 18 -14.13 8.87 -4.33
CA ARG A 18 -13.12 8.08 -5.07
C ARG A 18 -11.72 8.68 -4.97
N PRO A 19 -11.13 8.73 -3.77
CA PRO A 19 -9.88 9.44 -3.55
C PRO A 19 -8.69 8.71 -4.20
N THR A 20 -7.68 9.47 -4.64
CA THR A 20 -6.56 8.90 -5.41
C THR A 20 -5.19 9.18 -4.83
N ALA A 21 -4.92 10.35 -4.25
CA ALA A 21 -3.60 10.71 -3.74
C ALA A 21 -3.72 11.40 -2.38
N ILE A 22 -2.69 11.26 -1.54
CA ILE A 22 -2.54 11.97 -0.26
C ILE A 22 -1.15 12.63 -0.26
N ALA A 23 -1.08 13.92 0.03
CA ALA A 23 0.18 14.63 0.21
C ALA A 23 0.15 15.55 1.42
N ALA A 24 1.29 15.72 2.09
CA ALA A 24 1.48 16.65 3.19
C ALA A 24 2.37 17.81 2.72
N PRO A 25 1.93 19.08 2.85
CA PRO A 25 2.83 20.22 2.69
C PRO A 25 3.83 20.30 3.86
N ASP A 26 5.04 20.77 3.59
CA ASP A 26 6.10 20.98 4.58
C ASP A 26 6.00 22.37 5.27
N ASP A 27 4.77 22.83 5.53
CA ASP A 27 4.48 24.12 6.17
C ASP A 27 4.32 24.05 7.71
N GLY A 28 4.52 22.87 8.28
CA GLY A 28 4.37 22.62 9.71
C GLY A 28 2.93 22.64 10.21
N SER A 29 1.93 22.68 9.31
CA SER A 29 0.52 22.75 9.70
C SER A 29 -0.08 21.39 10.04
N GLY A 30 0.58 20.28 9.73
CA GLY A 30 0.05 18.92 9.90
C GLY A 30 -1.16 18.60 9.00
N ARG A 31 -1.42 19.39 7.96
CA ARG A 31 -2.54 19.16 7.03
C ARG A 31 -2.18 18.06 6.04
N LEU A 32 -3.20 17.36 5.56
CA LEU A 32 -3.10 16.43 4.44
C LEU A 32 -4.04 16.89 3.32
N PHE A 33 -3.54 16.90 2.09
CA PHE A 33 -4.29 17.19 0.88
C PHE A 33 -4.65 15.87 0.20
N ILE A 34 -5.93 15.71 -0.12
CA ILE A 34 -6.46 14.44 -0.65
C ILE A 34 -7.27 14.72 -1.91
N THR A 35 -6.85 14.15 -3.04
CA THR A 35 -7.57 14.30 -4.31
C THR A 35 -8.82 13.42 -4.34
N GLN A 36 -9.85 13.87 -5.06
CA GLN A 36 -11.09 13.13 -5.32
C GLN A 36 -11.30 13.06 -6.83
N LYS A 37 -11.09 11.87 -7.43
CA LYS A 37 -11.01 11.78 -8.90
C LYS A 37 -12.33 12.04 -9.60
N GLU A 38 -13.44 11.71 -8.94
CA GLU A 38 -14.78 11.82 -9.53
C GLU A 38 -15.29 13.26 -9.56
N THR A 39 -14.97 14.06 -8.53
CA THR A 39 -15.38 15.48 -8.46
C THR A 39 -14.35 16.46 -8.97
N GLY A 40 -13.08 16.06 -9.11
CA GLY A 40 -11.99 16.97 -9.47
C GLY A 40 -11.61 17.94 -8.36
N THR A 41 -11.78 17.53 -7.09
CA THR A 41 -11.52 18.40 -5.94
C THR A 41 -10.38 17.88 -5.06
N VAL A 42 -9.71 18.80 -4.36
CA VAL A 42 -8.71 18.51 -3.33
C VAL A 42 -9.31 18.83 -1.96
N ARG A 43 -9.46 17.82 -1.09
CA ARG A 43 -9.90 17.99 0.30
C ARG A 43 -8.71 18.21 1.22
N VAL A 44 -8.95 18.91 2.31
CA VAL A 44 -7.97 19.14 3.38
C VAL A 44 -8.43 18.41 4.63
N TYR A 45 -7.55 17.62 5.21
CA TYR A 45 -7.72 16.99 6.51
C TYR A 45 -6.67 17.51 7.48
N HIS A 46 -7.07 17.70 8.74
CA HIS A 46 -6.15 17.92 9.85
C HIS A 46 -6.50 16.95 10.99
N PRO A 47 -5.54 16.27 11.66
CA PRO A 47 -5.84 15.30 12.71
C PRO A 47 -6.70 15.85 13.87
N ASP A 48 -6.56 17.12 14.21
CA ASP A 48 -7.31 17.73 15.32
C ASP A 48 -8.71 18.21 14.92
N ASP A 49 -8.91 18.60 13.65
CA ASP A 49 -10.13 19.29 13.19
C ASP A 49 -10.98 18.45 12.22
N GLY A 50 -10.43 17.35 11.70
CA GLY A 50 -11.03 16.55 10.64
C GLY A 50 -10.95 17.23 9.27
N PHE A 51 -11.95 16.96 8.42
CA PHE A 51 -12.01 17.55 7.08
C PHE A 51 -12.50 19.00 7.11
N SER A 52 -11.85 19.85 6.31
CA SER A 52 -12.35 21.19 5.99
C SER A 52 -13.69 21.11 5.28
N ALA A 53 -14.55 22.10 5.55
CA ALA A 53 -15.89 22.21 4.96
C ALA A 53 -15.86 22.42 3.44
N ASP A 54 -14.99 23.33 2.97
CA ASP A 54 -14.77 23.61 1.56
C ASP A 54 -13.52 22.88 1.04
N PRO A 55 -13.48 22.45 -0.23
CA PRO A 55 -12.26 21.93 -0.85
C PRO A 55 -11.21 23.03 -1.00
N LEU A 56 -9.93 22.64 -0.96
CA LEU A 56 -8.80 23.52 -1.24
C LEU A 56 -8.76 23.94 -2.71
N LEU A 57 -9.05 23.00 -3.62
CA LEU A 57 -9.07 23.24 -5.06
C LEU A 57 -10.28 22.50 -5.64
N ASP A 58 -10.93 23.11 -6.62
CA ASP A 58 -12.01 22.51 -7.40
C ASP A 58 -11.76 22.80 -8.88
N ILE A 59 -11.41 21.75 -9.63
CA ILE A 59 -11.21 21.76 -11.08
C ILE A 59 -12.17 20.78 -11.77
N GLY A 60 -13.34 20.53 -11.17
CA GLY A 60 -14.31 19.58 -11.69
C GLY A 60 -14.80 19.87 -13.11
N ASP A 61 -14.70 21.13 -13.56
CA ASP A 61 -15.02 21.56 -14.92
C ASP A 61 -13.93 21.28 -15.96
N ARG A 62 -12.71 20.95 -15.51
CA ARG A 62 -11.52 20.68 -16.34
C ARG A 62 -11.22 19.20 -16.49
N ILE A 63 -11.85 18.32 -15.70
CA ILE A 63 -11.57 16.89 -15.71
C ILE A 63 -12.68 16.06 -16.39
N THR A 64 -12.32 14.88 -16.88
CA THR A 64 -13.28 13.80 -17.19
C THR A 64 -13.06 12.62 -16.26
N SER A 65 -14.15 12.02 -15.77
CA SER A 65 -14.16 10.81 -14.94
C SER A 65 -14.93 9.65 -15.59
N GLY A 66 -15.17 9.71 -16.91
CA GLY A 66 -15.97 8.73 -17.63
C GLY A 66 -15.37 7.32 -17.65
N GLY A 67 -14.05 7.22 -17.64
CA GLY A 67 -13.28 6.00 -17.45
C GLY A 67 -12.93 5.73 -15.99
N ASN A 68 -12.75 4.46 -15.64
CA ASN A 68 -12.52 4.08 -14.25
C ASN A 68 -11.20 4.64 -13.66
N GLU A 69 -10.19 4.88 -14.49
CA GLU A 69 -8.88 5.40 -14.11
C GLU A 69 -8.70 6.88 -14.48
N GLN A 70 -9.76 7.54 -14.97
CA GLN A 70 -9.74 8.95 -15.31
C GLN A 70 -10.16 9.81 -14.10
N GLY A 71 -9.78 11.09 -14.14
CA GLY A 71 -10.17 12.11 -13.18
C GLY A 71 -8.98 12.88 -12.65
N LEU A 72 -9.06 13.39 -11.41
CA LEU A 72 -7.92 13.95 -10.68
C LEU A 72 -7.13 12.82 -9.99
N LEU A 73 -5.85 12.63 -10.33
CA LEU A 73 -5.10 11.39 -10.03
C LEU A 73 -3.91 11.57 -9.08
N GLY A 74 -3.19 12.68 -9.20
CA GLY A 74 -1.98 12.97 -8.42
C GLY A 74 -1.95 14.38 -7.89
N ILE A 75 -1.22 14.56 -6.80
CA ILE A 75 -0.96 15.86 -6.17
C ILE A 75 0.44 15.88 -5.55
N ALA A 76 1.17 16.97 -5.75
CA ALA A 76 2.41 17.27 -5.04
C ALA A 76 2.42 18.75 -4.61
N PRO A 77 2.56 19.05 -3.31
CA PRO A 77 2.99 20.37 -2.85
C PRO A 77 4.41 20.67 -3.37
N SER A 78 4.70 21.94 -3.64
CA SER A 78 6.06 22.40 -3.93
C SER A 78 7.04 22.05 -2.79
N PRO A 79 8.34 21.84 -3.07
CA PRO A 79 9.37 21.89 -2.05
C PRO A 79 9.40 23.28 -1.41
N ASP A 80 9.69 23.37 -0.11
CA ASP A 80 9.69 24.63 0.64
C ASP A 80 8.31 25.34 0.55
N PHE A 81 7.22 24.58 0.66
CA PHE A 81 5.84 25.04 0.53
C PHE A 81 5.51 26.18 1.51
N ALA A 82 6.14 26.18 2.68
CA ALA A 82 6.00 27.26 3.67
C ALA A 82 6.33 28.66 3.10
N GLU A 83 7.20 28.71 2.10
CA GLU A 83 7.79 29.93 1.56
C GLU A 83 7.30 30.23 0.14
N ASN A 84 7.17 29.19 -0.70
CA ASN A 84 6.70 29.29 -2.08
C ASN A 84 5.57 28.27 -2.33
N PRO A 85 4.36 28.51 -1.78
CA PRO A 85 3.29 27.53 -1.82
C PRO A 85 2.71 27.40 -3.23
N GLU A 86 2.91 26.24 -3.84
CA GLU A 86 2.29 25.84 -5.10
C GLU A 86 1.82 24.40 -4.98
N ILE A 87 0.74 24.06 -5.70
CA ILE A 87 0.25 22.69 -5.79
C ILE A 87 0.32 22.24 -7.24
N TYR A 88 0.92 21.09 -7.47
CA TYR A 88 1.01 20.41 -8.75
C TYR A 88 -0.02 19.29 -8.76
N VAL A 89 -0.80 19.17 -9.83
CA VAL A 89 -1.80 18.12 -9.98
C VAL A 89 -1.70 17.46 -11.35
N ALA A 90 -1.91 16.14 -11.37
CA ALA A 90 -2.07 15.37 -12.59
C ALA A 90 -3.52 14.89 -12.73
N TYR A 91 -4.11 15.09 -13.91
CA TYR A 91 -5.49 14.75 -14.18
C TYR A 91 -5.75 14.39 -15.66
N THR A 92 -6.90 13.77 -15.93
CA THR A 92 -7.41 13.54 -17.29
C THR A 92 -8.31 14.69 -17.71
N SER A 93 -7.94 15.41 -18.78
CA SER A 93 -8.64 16.61 -19.25
C SER A 93 -10.04 16.33 -19.82
N ALA A 94 -11.00 17.20 -19.53
CA ALA A 94 -12.37 17.14 -20.03
C ALA A 94 -12.48 17.34 -21.56
N ASP A 95 -11.53 18.05 -22.17
CA ASP A 95 -11.62 18.44 -23.59
C ASP A 95 -11.31 17.25 -24.52
N GLU A 96 -10.10 16.67 -24.37
CA GLU A 96 -9.56 15.65 -25.27
C GLU A 96 -9.20 14.33 -24.55
N GLY A 97 -9.42 14.24 -23.23
CA GLY A 97 -8.98 13.08 -22.46
C GLY A 97 -7.47 12.99 -22.28
N THR A 98 -6.72 14.06 -22.59
CA THR A 98 -5.26 14.12 -22.44
C THR A 98 -4.86 14.00 -20.97
N LEU A 99 -3.73 13.35 -20.73
CA LEU A 99 -3.07 13.41 -19.43
C LEU A 99 -2.45 14.79 -19.28
N THR A 100 -2.78 15.50 -18.21
CA THR A 100 -2.38 16.89 -18.00
C THR A 100 -1.75 17.06 -16.63
N LEU A 101 -0.57 17.68 -16.61
CA LEU A 101 0.14 18.14 -15.42
C LEU A 101 0.06 19.67 -15.36
N SER A 102 -0.54 20.18 -14.28
CA SER A 102 -0.71 21.63 -14.04
C SER A 102 -0.13 22.04 -12.69
N ARG A 103 0.26 23.30 -12.55
CA ARG A 103 0.56 23.94 -11.26
C ARG A 103 -0.47 25.02 -10.92
N PHE A 104 -0.69 25.21 -9.62
CA PHE A 104 -1.60 26.20 -9.04
C PHE A 104 -0.84 26.98 -7.96
N PRO A 105 -0.45 28.24 -8.23
CA PRO A 105 0.22 29.07 -7.23
C PRO A 105 -0.77 29.50 -6.14
N MET A 106 -0.26 29.61 -4.90
CA MET A 106 -1.02 30.09 -3.75
C MET A 106 -0.45 31.41 -3.26
N ASP A 107 -1.31 32.29 -2.73
CA ASP A 107 -0.90 33.57 -2.16
C ASP A 107 -0.15 33.38 -0.82
N ARG A 108 -0.43 32.27 -0.12
CA ARG A 108 0.08 31.92 1.21
C ARG A 108 -0.16 30.44 1.51
N PRO A 109 0.69 29.79 2.34
CA PRO A 109 0.58 28.36 2.60
C PRO A 109 -0.75 28.00 3.31
N ASP A 110 -1.28 28.86 4.18
CA ASP A 110 -2.52 28.65 4.92
C ASP A 110 -3.80 29.03 4.13
N GLN A 111 -3.70 29.23 2.82
CA GLN A 111 -4.84 29.58 1.99
C GLN A 111 -5.91 28.47 2.00
N ALA A 112 -7.16 28.87 2.27
CA ALA A 112 -8.26 27.94 2.43
C ALA A 112 -8.81 27.42 1.08
N VAL A 113 -8.77 28.24 0.04
CA VAL A 113 -9.27 27.93 -1.31
C VAL A 113 -8.34 28.54 -2.35
N VAL A 114 -7.87 27.73 -3.28
CA VAL A 114 -7.02 28.06 -4.43
C VAL A 114 -7.93 28.28 -5.65
N PRO A 115 -7.86 29.46 -6.31
CA PRO A 115 -8.70 29.73 -7.48
C PRO A 115 -8.35 28.79 -8.65
N ALA A 116 -9.34 28.10 -9.21
CA ALA A 116 -9.13 27.22 -10.38
C ALA A 116 -8.57 27.97 -11.60
N ASP A 117 -8.92 29.26 -11.77
CA ASP A 117 -8.42 30.10 -12.87
C ASP A 117 -6.96 30.56 -12.69
N SER A 118 -6.29 30.17 -11.59
CA SER A 118 -4.84 30.36 -11.42
C SER A 118 -4.00 29.27 -12.10
N GLU A 119 -4.66 28.30 -12.74
CA GLU A 119 -4.01 27.18 -13.40
C GLU A 119 -2.94 27.60 -14.42
N GLU A 120 -1.79 26.95 -14.32
CA GLU A 120 -0.75 26.97 -15.34
C GLU A 120 -0.46 25.54 -15.79
N VAL A 121 -0.86 25.20 -17.03
CA VAL A 121 -0.61 23.88 -17.63
C VAL A 121 0.88 23.77 -17.97
N LEU A 122 1.53 22.73 -17.45
CA LEU A 122 2.96 22.49 -17.63
C LEU A 122 3.25 21.54 -18.79
N LEU A 123 2.59 20.39 -18.79
CA LEU A 123 2.85 19.29 -19.72
C LEU A 123 1.56 18.52 -20.00
N THR A 124 1.35 18.17 -21.26
CA THR A 124 0.25 17.31 -21.70
C THR A 124 0.77 16.16 -22.55
N GLU A 125 0.11 15.02 -22.45
CA GLU A 125 0.35 13.85 -23.31
C GLU A 125 -0.99 13.31 -23.83
N GLU A 126 -1.02 12.95 -25.12
CA GLU A 126 -2.19 12.36 -25.75
C GLU A 126 -2.47 10.96 -25.20
N HIS A 127 -3.72 10.69 -24.79
CA HIS A 127 -4.18 9.42 -24.18
C HIS A 127 -5.61 9.08 -24.64
N ALA A 128 -6.02 9.53 -25.83
CA ALA A 128 -7.44 9.54 -26.20
C ALA A 128 -8.01 8.17 -26.63
N GLU A 129 -7.16 7.16 -26.91
CA GLU A 129 -7.61 5.89 -27.51
C GLU A 129 -8.33 4.99 -26.49
N TYR A 130 -7.84 4.92 -25.25
CA TYR A 130 -8.42 4.11 -24.18
C TYR A 130 -8.55 4.91 -22.88
N THR A 131 -9.44 4.47 -21.99
CA THR A 131 -9.79 5.22 -20.78
C THR A 131 -9.15 4.65 -19.51
N ASN A 132 -8.12 3.82 -19.68
CA ASN A 132 -7.38 3.14 -18.64
C ASN A 132 -5.87 3.20 -18.89
N HIS A 133 -5.09 2.87 -17.88
CA HIS A 133 -3.64 3.06 -17.79
C HIS A 133 -3.25 4.54 -17.89
N ASN A 134 -3.90 5.37 -17.08
CA ASN A 134 -3.65 6.80 -17.01
C ASN A 134 -2.43 7.15 -16.14
N GLY A 135 -1.94 6.23 -15.31
CA GLY A 135 -0.91 6.52 -14.30
C GLY A 135 -1.37 7.64 -13.36
N GLY A 136 -0.53 8.68 -13.23
CA GLY A 136 -0.96 9.95 -12.65
C GLY A 136 -0.37 10.27 -11.28
N ASP A 137 0.61 9.52 -10.78
CA ASP A 137 1.30 9.90 -9.55
C ASP A 137 2.30 11.02 -9.84
N VAL A 138 2.44 11.97 -8.91
CA VAL A 138 3.29 13.16 -9.07
C VAL A 138 4.04 13.40 -7.77
N GLN A 139 5.37 13.51 -7.84
CA GLN A 139 6.21 13.75 -6.67
C GLN A 139 7.46 14.55 -7.01
N PHE A 140 7.94 15.35 -6.07
CA PHE A 140 9.28 15.93 -6.17
C PHE A 140 10.32 14.90 -5.74
N GLY A 141 11.36 14.74 -6.58
CA GLY A 141 12.52 13.92 -6.25
C GLY A 141 13.44 14.60 -5.23
N PRO A 142 14.38 13.84 -4.64
CA PRO A 142 15.40 14.38 -3.73
C PRO A 142 16.35 15.38 -4.41
N ASP A 143 16.33 15.46 -5.74
CA ASP A 143 17.07 16.41 -6.56
C ASP A 143 16.31 17.72 -6.83
N GLY A 144 15.07 17.84 -6.34
CA GLY A 144 14.23 19.02 -6.48
C GLY A 144 13.48 19.13 -7.80
N TYR A 145 13.52 18.11 -8.66
CA TYR A 145 12.75 18.06 -9.90
C TYR A 145 11.41 17.37 -9.70
N LEU A 146 10.44 17.70 -10.57
CA LEU A 146 9.12 17.10 -10.55
C LEU A 146 9.10 15.84 -11.42
N TYR A 147 8.59 14.76 -10.84
CA TYR A 147 8.39 13.48 -11.50
C TYR A 147 6.91 13.21 -11.68
N TRP A 148 6.54 12.59 -12.80
CA TRP A 148 5.15 12.26 -13.13
C TRP A 148 5.08 10.90 -13.85
N SER A 149 4.20 10.02 -13.39
CA SER A 149 3.99 8.69 -13.97
C SER A 149 2.87 8.67 -15.01
N LEU A 150 3.10 7.98 -16.12
CA LEU A 150 2.13 7.80 -17.21
C LEU A 150 2.10 6.33 -17.63
N GLY A 151 0.90 5.74 -17.64
CA GLY A 151 0.71 4.38 -18.16
C GLY A 151 0.88 4.29 -19.68
N ASP A 152 0.90 3.08 -20.20
CA ASP A 152 1.16 2.74 -21.61
C ASP A 152 0.04 3.17 -22.58
N GLY A 153 -1.02 3.82 -22.10
CA GLY A 153 -2.13 4.23 -22.95
C GLY A 153 -3.32 3.29 -22.97
N GLY A 154 -3.27 2.13 -22.30
CA GLY A 154 -4.43 1.27 -22.07
C GLY A 154 -4.53 0.06 -22.98
N ASN A 155 -5.66 -0.66 -22.82
CA ASN A 155 -5.94 -1.95 -23.48
C ASN A 155 -4.97 -3.09 -23.09
N ALA A 156 -5.26 -4.31 -23.55
CA ALA A 156 -4.48 -5.49 -23.21
C ALA A 156 -3.21 -5.61 -24.08
N GLY A 157 -2.08 -5.87 -23.43
CA GLY A 157 -0.82 -6.27 -24.09
C GLY A 157 -0.17 -5.16 -24.93
N ASP A 158 -0.39 -3.89 -24.57
CA ASP A 158 0.24 -2.72 -25.19
C ASP A 158 0.19 -2.76 -26.73
N ILE A 159 -1.03 -2.78 -27.27
CA ILE A 159 -1.25 -2.83 -28.72
C ILE A 159 -0.61 -1.63 -29.45
N LEU A 160 -0.45 -0.50 -28.74
CA LEU A 160 0.16 0.74 -29.23
C LEU A 160 1.70 0.71 -29.15
N ASN A 161 2.28 -0.27 -28.44
CA ASN A 161 3.72 -0.43 -28.22
C ASN A 161 4.36 0.77 -27.49
N ASN A 162 3.62 1.42 -26.61
CA ASN A 162 4.09 2.61 -25.93
C ASN A 162 5.15 2.30 -24.88
N GLY A 163 5.09 1.14 -24.21
CA GLY A 163 6.05 0.76 -23.17
C GLY A 163 7.50 0.78 -23.65
N GLN A 164 7.75 0.44 -24.92
CA GLN A 164 9.10 0.49 -25.53
C GLN A 164 9.31 1.68 -26.48
N ASN A 165 8.31 2.55 -26.67
CA ASN A 165 8.40 3.66 -27.61
C ASN A 165 8.84 4.96 -26.92
N LEU A 166 10.12 5.30 -27.08
CA LEU A 166 10.68 6.53 -26.50
C LEU A 166 10.17 7.82 -27.15
N SER A 167 9.39 7.78 -28.24
CA SER A 167 8.84 8.98 -28.88
C SER A 167 7.57 9.52 -28.22
N THR A 168 7.04 8.83 -27.21
CA THR A 168 5.87 9.21 -26.39
C THR A 168 6.27 9.22 -24.92
N LEU A 169 5.48 9.90 -24.08
CA LEU A 169 5.64 9.84 -22.63
C LEU A 169 4.83 8.71 -21.99
N LEU A 170 4.00 8.00 -22.76
CA LEU A 170 3.23 6.86 -22.26
C LEU A 170 4.13 5.67 -21.92
N GLY A 171 3.83 4.97 -20.83
CA GLY A 171 4.63 3.84 -20.33
C GLY A 171 5.93 4.27 -19.65
N THR A 172 5.97 5.48 -19.09
CA THR A 172 7.17 6.10 -18.53
C THR A 172 6.92 6.77 -17.18
N ILE A 173 8.01 7.08 -16.48
CA ILE A 173 8.02 8.18 -15.51
C ILE A 173 8.93 9.26 -16.08
N VAL A 174 8.45 10.50 -16.08
CA VAL A 174 9.19 11.67 -16.59
C VAL A 174 9.82 12.46 -15.45
N ARG A 175 10.82 13.28 -15.75
CA ARG A 175 11.51 14.18 -14.82
C ARG A 175 11.72 15.56 -15.47
N ILE A 176 11.14 16.61 -14.88
CA ILE A 176 11.17 17.97 -15.40
C ILE A 176 11.52 19.01 -14.32
N ASP A 177 12.14 20.11 -14.75
CA ASP A 177 12.45 21.28 -13.91
C ASP A 177 11.36 22.34 -14.05
N VAL A 178 10.50 22.42 -13.03
CA VAL A 178 9.38 23.36 -12.98
C VAL A 178 9.73 24.72 -12.36
N GLY A 179 10.97 24.86 -11.85
CA GLY A 179 11.46 26.13 -11.30
C GLY A 179 11.92 27.12 -12.36
N ARG A 180 11.94 26.71 -13.64
CA ARG A 180 12.39 27.52 -14.77
C ARG A 180 11.55 27.24 -16.02
N GLU A 181 11.42 28.25 -16.87
CA GLU A 181 10.79 28.14 -18.18
C GLU A 181 11.87 28.10 -19.27
N CYS A 182 11.74 27.18 -20.23
CA CYS A 182 12.70 27.00 -21.32
C CYS A 182 12.04 27.11 -22.69
N GLY A 183 12.26 28.24 -23.36
CA GLY A 183 11.68 28.51 -24.67
C GLY A 183 10.17 28.74 -24.55
N ASP A 184 9.38 27.92 -25.23
CA ASP A 184 7.91 27.96 -25.17
C ASP A 184 7.33 27.01 -24.08
N LEU A 185 8.19 26.24 -23.40
CA LEU A 185 7.77 25.32 -22.33
C LEU A 185 7.74 26.04 -20.98
N ALA A 186 6.69 25.80 -20.20
CA ALA A 186 6.54 26.28 -18.82
C ALA A 186 7.46 25.54 -17.81
N TYR A 187 8.34 24.68 -18.32
CA TYR A 187 9.33 23.91 -17.59
C TYR A 187 10.62 23.80 -18.43
N CYS A 188 11.69 23.32 -17.82
CA CYS A 188 12.92 22.92 -18.49
C CYS A 188 13.13 21.41 -18.37
N VAL A 189 13.80 20.80 -19.35
CA VAL A 189 14.27 19.42 -19.22
C VAL A 189 15.66 19.42 -18.59
N PRO A 190 15.91 18.70 -17.48
CA PRO A 190 17.26 18.59 -16.92
C PRO A 190 18.26 18.03 -17.94
N GLU A 191 19.46 18.63 -18.01
CA GLU A 191 20.48 18.25 -19.01
C GLU A 191 21.02 16.83 -18.81
N ASP A 192 20.89 16.31 -17.58
CA ASP A 192 21.30 14.96 -17.17
C ASP A 192 20.18 13.92 -17.34
N ASN A 193 19.02 14.27 -17.91
CA ASN A 193 18.02 13.27 -18.25
C ASN A 193 18.60 12.24 -19.25
N PRO A 194 18.30 10.93 -19.10
CA PRO A 194 18.98 9.87 -19.85
C PRO A 194 18.79 9.94 -21.37
N PHE A 195 17.69 10.53 -21.84
CA PHE A 195 17.28 10.50 -23.25
C PHE A 195 17.46 11.82 -23.99
N VAL A 196 18.04 12.86 -23.38
CA VAL A 196 18.22 14.20 -23.98
C VAL A 196 18.97 14.17 -25.32
N SER A 197 19.91 13.25 -25.47
CA SER A 197 20.75 13.11 -26.67
C SER A 197 20.35 11.93 -27.56
N VAL A 198 19.24 11.25 -27.27
CA VAL A 198 18.76 10.10 -28.05
C VAL A 198 17.85 10.62 -29.17
N PRO A 199 18.17 10.36 -30.45
CA PRO A 199 17.32 10.80 -31.56
C PRO A 199 15.91 10.26 -31.43
N ASP A 200 14.92 11.11 -31.74
CA ASP A 200 13.48 10.81 -31.74
C ASP A 200 12.89 10.41 -30.36
N ALA A 201 13.70 10.38 -29.31
CA ALA A 201 13.22 10.20 -27.94
C ALA A 201 12.70 11.52 -27.35
N ARG A 202 11.69 11.41 -26.49
CA ARG A 202 11.23 12.51 -25.64
C ARG A 202 12.24 12.74 -24.52
N PRO A 203 12.85 13.93 -24.43
CA PRO A 203 13.93 14.19 -23.48
C PRO A 203 13.46 14.24 -22.01
N GLU A 204 12.14 14.34 -21.77
CA GLU A 204 11.52 14.33 -20.44
C GLU A 204 11.59 12.96 -19.75
N ILE A 205 11.78 11.87 -20.49
CA ILE A 205 11.75 10.50 -19.96
C ILE A 205 12.87 10.30 -18.94
N TRP A 206 12.51 9.76 -17.76
CA TRP A 206 13.46 9.30 -16.75
C TRP A 206 13.63 7.78 -16.81
N VAL A 207 12.55 7.01 -16.81
CA VAL A 207 12.52 5.55 -16.94
C VAL A 207 11.35 5.12 -17.83
N TYR A 208 11.42 3.94 -18.44
CA TYR A 208 10.45 3.47 -19.42
C TYR A 208 10.24 1.95 -19.31
N GLY A 209 9.38 1.38 -20.16
CA GLY A 209 9.05 -0.04 -20.12
C GLY A 209 8.07 -0.38 -19.01
N LEU A 210 7.22 0.56 -18.62
CA LEU A 210 6.19 0.40 -17.58
C LEU A 210 4.81 0.22 -18.23
N ARG A 211 3.90 -0.48 -17.55
CA ARG A 211 2.53 -0.72 -18.02
C ARG A 211 1.56 0.33 -17.49
N ASN A 212 1.37 0.39 -16.18
CA ASN A 212 0.54 1.36 -15.49
C ASN A 212 1.15 1.65 -14.10
N PRO A 213 2.21 2.48 -14.04
CA PRO A 213 2.90 2.84 -12.81
C PRO A 213 1.99 3.72 -11.93
N TRP A 214 1.10 3.07 -11.17
CA TRP A 214 0.00 3.72 -10.44
C TRP A 214 0.50 4.58 -9.28
N ARG A 215 1.51 4.11 -8.54
CA ARG A 215 2.24 4.91 -7.54
C ARG A 215 3.73 4.64 -7.65
N PHE A 216 4.51 5.70 -7.44
CA PHE A 216 5.92 5.57 -7.12
C PHE A 216 6.20 6.31 -5.81
N SER A 217 7.42 6.27 -5.30
CA SER A 217 7.83 7.14 -4.21
C SER A 217 9.34 7.23 -4.10
N PHE A 218 9.82 8.30 -3.47
CA PHE A 218 11.21 8.41 -3.04
C PHE A 218 11.33 8.12 -1.56
N ASP A 219 12.34 7.34 -1.18
CA ASP A 219 12.73 7.20 0.21
C ASP A 219 13.54 8.45 0.63
N PRO A 220 13.03 9.28 1.56
CA PRO A 220 13.69 10.53 1.92
C PRO A 220 15.04 10.33 2.62
N GLU A 221 15.35 9.13 3.15
CA GLU A 221 16.63 8.89 3.81
C GLU A 221 17.79 8.69 2.82
N ASN A 222 17.55 8.01 1.70
CA ASN A 222 18.61 7.62 0.77
C ASN A 222 18.38 8.08 -0.68
N GLY A 223 17.20 8.62 -1.00
CA GLY A 223 16.81 9.10 -2.32
C GLY A 223 16.46 8.01 -3.34
N SER A 224 16.37 6.74 -2.93
CA SER A 224 15.98 5.63 -3.82
C SER A 224 14.54 5.77 -4.28
N MET A 225 14.25 5.28 -5.47
CA MET A 225 12.91 5.31 -6.07
C MET A 225 12.26 3.94 -5.99
N TRP A 226 11.02 3.88 -5.54
CA TRP A 226 10.16 2.69 -5.54
C TRP A 226 9.02 2.90 -6.52
N ILE A 227 8.69 1.90 -7.34
CA ILE A 227 7.64 2.02 -8.35
C ILE A 227 6.75 0.79 -8.22
N ALA A 228 5.45 0.98 -8.08
CA ALA A 228 4.47 -0.08 -8.20
C ALA A 228 3.81 0.00 -9.58
N ASP A 229 4.02 -1.04 -10.38
CA ASP A 229 3.51 -1.12 -11.74
C ASP A 229 2.42 -2.19 -11.84
N VAL A 230 1.23 -1.80 -12.31
CA VAL A 230 0.07 -2.69 -12.35
C VAL A 230 0.17 -3.62 -13.55
N GLY A 231 0.10 -4.91 -13.26
CA GLY A 231 0.19 -6.02 -14.22
C GLY A 231 -0.97 -6.13 -15.20
N GLN A 232 -0.78 -6.94 -16.23
CA GLN A 232 -1.82 -7.28 -17.20
C GLN A 232 -2.70 -8.45 -16.74
N GLY A 233 -2.09 -9.47 -16.15
CA GLY A 233 -2.78 -10.71 -15.77
C GLY A 233 -1.89 -11.84 -15.26
N ILE A 234 -0.56 -11.68 -15.28
CA ILE A 234 0.38 -12.67 -14.72
C ILE A 234 0.93 -12.18 -13.38
N HIS A 235 1.52 -10.99 -13.35
CA HIS A 235 2.21 -10.45 -12.17
C HIS A 235 1.85 -9.00 -11.92
N GLU A 236 1.64 -8.69 -10.66
CA GLU A 236 1.80 -7.34 -10.13
C GLU A 236 3.24 -7.16 -9.63
N GLU A 237 3.82 -5.97 -9.76
CA GLU A 237 5.25 -5.78 -9.49
C GLU A 237 5.60 -4.49 -8.73
N VAL A 238 6.69 -4.60 -7.95
CA VAL A 238 7.37 -3.49 -7.30
C VAL A 238 8.82 -3.46 -7.77
N ASN A 239 9.20 -2.33 -8.34
CA ASN A 239 10.52 -2.01 -8.83
C ASN A 239 11.23 -1.06 -7.85
N HIS A 240 12.56 -1.12 -7.79
CA HIS A 240 13.37 -0.25 -6.93
C HIS A 240 14.68 0.13 -7.61
N LEU A 241 14.96 1.44 -7.64
CA LEU A 241 16.15 2.03 -8.24
C LEU A 241 16.93 2.82 -7.20
N SER A 242 18.25 2.82 -7.32
CA SER A 242 19.10 3.64 -6.46
C SER A 242 18.88 5.13 -6.74
N ALA A 243 19.28 6.00 -5.80
CA ALA A 243 19.18 7.44 -5.99
C ALA A 243 19.89 7.92 -7.27
N GLY A 244 19.18 8.67 -8.10
CA GLY A 244 19.71 9.21 -9.36
C GLY A 244 19.88 8.19 -10.48
N GLU A 245 19.40 6.95 -10.32
CA GLU A 245 19.42 5.93 -11.36
C GLU A 245 18.27 6.14 -12.35
N GLY A 246 18.59 6.69 -13.52
CA GLY A 246 17.67 6.90 -14.64
C GLY A 246 18.05 6.06 -15.86
N GLY A 247 17.11 5.88 -16.79
CA GLY A 247 17.27 5.16 -18.05
C GLY A 247 16.92 3.67 -17.96
N ALA A 248 16.44 3.20 -16.81
CA ALA A 248 15.98 1.84 -16.62
C ALA A 248 14.81 1.50 -17.57
N ASN A 249 14.89 0.30 -18.15
CA ASN A 249 13.83 -0.32 -18.94
C ASN A 249 13.22 -1.47 -18.12
N PHE A 250 11.96 -1.35 -17.72
CA PHE A 250 11.26 -2.40 -16.97
C PHE A 250 10.66 -3.49 -17.87
N GLY A 251 10.78 -3.33 -19.19
CA GLY A 251 10.58 -4.40 -20.15
C GLY A 251 9.16 -4.62 -20.63
N TRP A 252 8.13 -3.93 -20.12
CA TRP A 252 6.78 -4.03 -20.68
C TRP A 252 6.74 -3.54 -22.15
N PRO A 253 6.08 -4.27 -23.10
CA PRO A 253 5.32 -5.51 -22.92
C PRO A 253 6.11 -6.80 -23.21
N CYS A 254 7.43 -6.73 -23.39
CA CYS A 254 8.27 -7.93 -23.49
C CYS A 254 8.21 -8.78 -22.21
N ARG A 255 8.13 -8.13 -21.04
CA ARG A 255 8.08 -8.76 -19.71
C ARG A 255 6.88 -8.29 -18.90
N GLU A 256 6.44 -9.15 -18.00
CA GLU A 256 5.49 -8.83 -16.93
C GLU A 256 6.01 -9.53 -15.66
N GLY A 257 6.45 -8.75 -14.67
CA GLY A 257 7.19 -9.28 -13.55
C GLY A 257 8.52 -9.92 -13.99
N PRO A 258 8.95 -11.04 -13.38
CA PRO A 258 10.15 -11.77 -13.77
C PRO A 258 9.97 -12.62 -15.05
N ASP A 259 8.75 -12.70 -15.59
CA ASP A 259 8.39 -13.59 -16.69
C ASP A 259 8.32 -12.87 -18.04
N ALA A 260 8.52 -13.62 -19.13
CA ALA A 260 8.24 -13.13 -20.47
C ALA A 260 6.72 -13.02 -20.68
N TYR A 261 6.27 -11.89 -21.23
CA TYR A 261 4.87 -11.67 -21.59
C TYR A 261 4.66 -11.84 -23.10
N ASP A 262 5.26 -10.96 -23.90
CA ASP A 262 5.25 -11.05 -25.37
C ASP A 262 6.69 -11.08 -25.92
N GLU A 263 7.22 -12.29 -26.13
CA GLU A 263 8.57 -12.50 -26.65
C GLU A 263 8.79 -11.85 -28.04
N GLU A 264 7.73 -11.62 -28.82
CA GLU A 264 7.82 -10.96 -30.13
C GLU A 264 8.11 -9.45 -29.99
N ARG A 265 7.83 -8.88 -28.81
CA ARG A 265 8.09 -7.48 -28.45
C ARG A 265 9.43 -7.26 -27.76
N CYS A 266 10.18 -8.34 -27.52
CA CYS A 266 11.49 -8.23 -26.91
C CYS A 266 12.54 -7.72 -27.90
N ASP A 267 13.24 -6.66 -27.52
CA ASP A 267 14.44 -6.22 -28.21
C ASP A 267 15.54 -7.28 -28.11
N ALA A 268 16.21 -7.53 -29.23
CA ALA A 268 17.30 -8.49 -29.31
C ALA A 268 18.49 -8.02 -28.46
N GLY A 269 18.68 -8.64 -27.30
CA GLY A 269 19.70 -8.24 -26.32
C GLY A 269 19.29 -7.03 -25.49
N GLY A 270 17.98 -6.77 -25.34
CA GLY A 270 17.45 -5.76 -24.42
C GLY A 270 17.95 -5.98 -22.99
N ASP A 271 18.29 -4.88 -22.34
CA ASP A 271 18.70 -4.84 -20.94
C ASP A 271 17.48 -4.43 -20.12
N TYR A 272 16.88 -5.38 -19.41
CA TYR A 272 15.65 -5.19 -18.65
C TYR A 272 15.95 -5.30 -17.15
N VAL A 273 15.35 -4.42 -16.37
CA VAL A 273 15.45 -4.42 -14.91
C VAL A 273 14.36 -5.33 -14.34
N ASP A 274 14.77 -6.35 -13.57
CA ASP A 274 13.83 -7.23 -12.88
C ASP A 274 13.21 -6.51 -11.66
N PRO A 275 11.93 -6.78 -11.34
CA PRO A 275 11.31 -6.25 -10.13
C PRO A 275 11.95 -6.84 -8.88
N VAL A 276 11.90 -6.08 -7.78
CA VAL A 276 12.43 -6.51 -6.48
C VAL A 276 11.42 -7.31 -5.68
N PHE A 277 10.14 -7.23 -6.06
CA PHE A 277 9.05 -8.06 -5.58
C PHE A 277 7.98 -8.18 -6.66
N SER A 278 7.43 -9.37 -6.82
CA SER A 278 6.23 -9.59 -7.64
C SER A 278 5.32 -10.61 -6.97
N TYR A 279 4.04 -10.58 -7.33
CA TYR A 279 3.05 -11.57 -6.92
C TYR A 279 2.04 -11.80 -8.03
N THR A 280 1.52 -13.02 -8.10
CA THR A 280 0.52 -13.43 -9.08
C THR A 280 -0.90 -13.16 -8.57
N HIS A 281 -1.89 -13.17 -9.47
CA HIS A 281 -3.32 -13.02 -9.14
C HIS A 281 -3.94 -14.25 -8.44
N GLU A 282 -3.22 -14.86 -7.51
CA GLU A 282 -3.72 -15.92 -6.64
C GLU A 282 -4.63 -15.32 -5.55
N GLY A 283 -5.55 -16.10 -4.98
CA GLY A 283 -6.31 -15.65 -3.80
C GLY A 283 -7.27 -14.46 -4.00
N ARG A 284 -7.52 -14.02 -5.24
CA ARG A 284 -8.27 -12.80 -5.66
C ARG A 284 -7.47 -11.50 -5.68
N ASP A 285 -6.16 -11.57 -5.46
CA ASP A 285 -5.24 -10.46 -5.71
C ASP A 285 -5.33 -10.04 -7.19
N CYS A 286 -5.18 -8.75 -7.49
CA CYS A 286 -5.49 -8.24 -8.83
C CYS A 286 -4.77 -6.98 -9.29
N SER A 287 -4.25 -6.15 -8.39
CA SER A 287 -3.67 -4.86 -8.75
C SER A 287 -2.86 -4.28 -7.61
N VAL A 288 -1.56 -4.09 -7.82
CA VAL A 288 -0.70 -3.41 -6.86
C VAL A 288 -1.03 -1.92 -6.81
N THR A 289 -1.22 -1.38 -5.61
CA THR A 289 -1.38 0.07 -5.43
C THR A 289 -0.04 0.78 -5.27
N GLY A 290 0.97 0.11 -4.74
CA GLY A 290 2.21 0.75 -4.29
C GLY A 290 2.05 1.49 -2.97
N GLY A 291 3.12 2.10 -2.49
CA GLY A 291 3.11 2.84 -1.24
C GLY A 291 4.43 3.53 -0.95
N LEU A 292 4.88 3.46 0.30
CA LEU A 292 5.94 4.31 0.85
C LEU A 292 6.90 3.50 1.72
N VAL A 293 8.15 3.94 1.83
CA VAL A 293 9.06 3.47 2.89
C VAL A 293 8.66 4.10 4.21
N TYR A 294 8.38 3.29 5.24
CA TYR A 294 7.97 3.81 6.54
C TYR A 294 9.13 4.52 7.24
N ARG A 295 8.94 5.81 7.48
CA ARG A 295 9.87 6.73 8.14
C ARG A 295 9.24 7.44 9.34
N GLY A 296 8.12 6.92 9.84
CA GLY A 296 7.43 7.43 11.02
C GLY A 296 8.18 7.18 12.33
N GLU A 297 7.91 8.01 13.32
CA GLU A 297 8.53 7.95 14.64
C GLU A 297 7.86 6.90 15.55
N GLU A 298 6.54 6.70 15.43
CA GLU A 298 5.75 5.86 16.36
C GLU A 298 6.15 4.38 16.27
N PHE A 299 6.41 3.89 15.05
CA PHE A 299 6.74 2.49 14.78
C PHE A 299 8.15 2.32 14.18
N ALA A 300 9.06 3.27 14.42
CA ALA A 300 10.41 3.28 13.85
C ALA A 300 11.17 1.96 14.07
N ASP A 301 11.11 1.41 15.29
CA ASP A 301 11.79 0.17 15.66
C ASP A 301 11.20 -1.09 15.00
N LEU A 302 9.96 -1.01 14.49
CA LEU A 302 9.23 -2.13 13.91
C LEU A 302 9.24 -2.07 12.37
N ALA A 303 8.67 -0.99 11.83
CA ALA A 303 8.41 -0.81 10.41
C ALA A 303 9.47 0.06 9.71
N GLY A 304 10.34 0.76 10.44
CA GLY A 304 11.35 1.67 9.89
C GLY A 304 12.15 1.06 8.74
N GLY A 305 12.20 1.78 7.62
CA GLY A 305 12.94 1.37 6.42
C GLY A 305 12.30 0.24 5.63
N THR A 306 11.04 -0.13 5.92
CA THR A 306 10.26 -1.08 5.11
C THR A 306 9.37 -0.31 4.12
N TYR A 307 9.46 -0.64 2.85
CA TYR A 307 8.46 -0.25 1.85
C TYR A 307 7.17 -1.05 2.07
N ILE A 308 6.06 -0.36 2.27
CA ILE A 308 4.75 -0.96 2.51
C ILE A 308 3.87 -0.72 1.29
N MET A 309 3.20 -1.77 0.84
CA MET A 309 2.31 -1.75 -0.32
C MET A 309 1.09 -2.64 -0.07
N ALA A 310 0.02 -2.40 -0.82
CA ALA A 310 -1.20 -3.20 -0.74
C ALA A 310 -1.73 -3.58 -2.12
N ASP A 311 -2.45 -4.71 -2.17
CA ASP A 311 -3.29 -5.09 -3.29
C ASP A 311 -4.67 -4.41 -3.20
N TYR A 312 -5.13 -3.87 -4.33
CA TYR A 312 -6.39 -3.16 -4.44
C TYR A 312 -7.61 -4.06 -4.20
N CYS A 313 -7.63 -5.31 -4.67
CA CYS A 313 -8.81 -6.17 -4.58
C CYS A 313 -8.99 -6.80 -3.21
N THR A 314 -7.90 -7.25 -2.58
CA THR A 314 -7.94 -8.02 -1.34
C THR A 314 -7.58 -7.21 -0.11
N GLY A 315 -6.87 -6.09 -0.28
CA GLY A 315 -6.25 -5.37 0.82
C GLY A 315 -5.04 -6.09 1.41
N ASN A 316 -4.64 -7.25 0.86
CA ASN A 316 -3.41 -7.92 1.26
C ASN A 316 -2.25 -6.93 1.20
N THR A 317 -1.44 -6.90 2.25
CA THR A 317 -0.40 -5.90 2.45
C THR A 317 0.93 -6.60 2.67
N TRP A 318 1.97 -6.11 2.01
CA TRP A 318 3.32 -6.66 2.11
C TRP A 318 4.32 -5.58 2.55
N GLY A 319 5.33 -6.04 3.29
CA GLY A 319 6.52 -5.27 3.61
C GLY A 319 7.71 -5.76 2.79
N ILE A 320 8.46 -4.83 2.19
CA ILE A 320 9.67 -5.09 1.40
C ILE A 320 10.81 -4.26 2.00
N ARG A 321 11.92 -4.90 2.35
CA ARG A 321 13.09 -4.22 2.97
C ARG A 321 14.38 -4.61 2.26
N PRO A 322 15.16 -3.65 1.72
CA PRO A 322 16.49 -3.93 1.17
C PRO A 322 17.42 -4.54 2.23
N LYS A 323 18.26 -5.49 1.82
CA LYS A 323 19.34 -6.06 2.63
C LYS A 323 20.69 -5.57 2.13
N GLY A 324 21.70 -5.58 3.01
CA GLY A 324 23.06 -5.15 2.67
C GLY A 324 23.80 -6.04 1.65
N ASP A 325 23.20 -7.17 1.24
CA ASP A 325 23.74 -8.07 0.21
C ASP A 325 23.12 -7.85 -1.19
N GLY A 326 22.27 -6.83 -1.33
CA GLY A 326 21.57 -6.53 -2.59
C GLY A 326 20.27 -7.29 -2.80
N THR A 327 19.87 -8.18 -1.87
CA THR A 327 18.57 -8.86 -1.90
C THR A 327 17.54 -8.12 -1.06
N TYR A 328 16.28 -8.59 -1.07
CA TYR A 328 15.18 -8.01 -0.31
C TYR A 328 14.64 -9.02 0.70
N ALA A 329 14.22 -8.54 1.87
CA ALA A 329 13.33 -9.27 2.77
C ALA A 329 11.90 -8.87 2.42
N THR A 330 11.05 -9.85 2.13
CA THR A 330 9.65 -9.63 1.80
C THR A 330 8.76 -10.45 2.72
N GLY A 331 7.54 -10.00 2.98
CA GLY A 331 6.57 -10.77 3.75
C GLY A 331 5.20 -10.14 3.73
N HIS A 332 4.16 -10.98 3.73
CA HIS A 332 2.79 -10.56 3.97
C HIS A 332 2.64 -10.13 5.44
N ILE A 333 2.14 -8.93 5.67
CA ILE A 333 2.06 -8.31 7.00
C ILE A 333 0.61 -8.08 7.46
N GLY A 334 -0.37 -8.63 6.75
CA GLY A 334 -1.78 -8.50 7.09
C GLY A 334 -2.59 -7.81 6.01
N THR A 335 -3.79 -7.36 6.35
CA THR A 335 -4.74 -6.79 5.39
C THR A 335 -5.16 -5.39 5.81
N LEU A 336 -5.00 -4.43 4.90
CA LEU A 336 -5.66 -3.13 4.96
C LEU A 336 -7.10 -3.23 4.40
N PRO A 337 -7.91 -2.17 4.47
CA PRO A 337 -9.22 -2.15 3.83
C PRO A 337 -9.08 -2.48 2.34
N ILE A 338 -10.09 -3.13 1.76
CA ILE A 338 -10.10 -3.36 0.31
C ILE A 338 -10.17 -2.02 -0.44
N GLN A 339 -9.72 -2.03 -1.69
CA GLN A 339 -9.71 -0.91 -2.62
C GLN A 339 -8.85 0.27 -2.18
N VAL A 340 -7.78 0.03 -1.42
CA VAL A 340 -6.78 1.08 -1.12
C VAL A 340 -6.27 1.65 -2.45
N THR A 341 -6.30 2.97 -2.61
CA THR A 341 -5.88 3.65 -3.86
C THR A 341 -4.55 4.35 -3.74
N THR A 342 -4.09 4.61 -2.51
CA THR A 342 -2.80 5.28 -2.24
C THR A 342 -2.41 5.17 -0.77
N PHE A 343 -1.13 5.43 -0.53
CA PHE A 343 -0.56 5.71 0.78
C PHE A 343 -0.10 7.18 0.80
N GLY A 344 -0.27 7.84 1.94
CA GLY A 344 0.35 9.12 2.23
C GLY A 344 1.06 9.06 3.58
N ALA A 345 1.98 9.98 3.82
CA ALA A 345 2.57 10.19 5.14
C ALA A 345 2.32 11.63 5.59
N ASP A 346 2.13 11.82 6.89
CA ASP A 346 2.20 13.15 7.49
C ASP A 346 3.65 13.62 7.67
N ALA A 347 3.83 14.85 8.18
CA ALA A 347 5.16 15.43 8.43
C ALA A 347 5.99 14.66 9.48
N SER A 348 5.38 13.79 10.28
CA SER A 348 6.07 12.91 11.23
C SER A 348 6.41 11.54 10.62
N GLY A 349 6.03 11.31 9.35
CA GLY A 349 6.24 10.04 8.64
C GLY A 349 5.17 8.99 8.94
N GLU A 350 4.08 9.34 9.62
CA GLU A 350 3.01 8.39 9.95
C GLU A 350 2.07 8.18 8.77
N PHE A 351 1.70 6.91 8.56
CA PHE A 351 1.02 6.50 7.34
C PHE A 351 -0.49 6.67 7.42
N TYR A 352 -1.04 7.04 6.27
CA TYR A 352 -2.46 7.11 6.01
C TYR A 352 -2.79 6.42 4.70
N VAL A 353 -3.97 5.83 4.61
CA VAL A 353 -4.51 5.26 3.37
C VAL A 353 -5.95 5.69 3.18
N VAL A 354 -6.36 5.75 1.93
CA VAL A 354 -7.75 5.91 1.51
C VAL A 354 -8.16 4.76 0.62
N ASN A 355 -9.46 4.47 0.53
CA ASN A 355 -9.98 3.48 -0.42
C ASN A 355 -10.98 4.07 -1.42
N ASP A 356 -11.08 3.48 -2.61
CA ASP A 356 -11.91 3.95 -3.73
C ASP A 356 -13.38 4.02 -3.31
N LEU A 357 -13.98 2.87 -2.97
CA LEU A 357 -15.33 2.78 -2.43
C LEU A 357 -15.30 2.07 -1.06
N PRO A 358 -15.93 2.66 -0.03
CA PRO A 358 -16.85 3.79 -0.09
C PRO A 358 -16.18 5.16 0.18
N GLY A 359 -14.87 5.33 -0.07
CA GLY A 359 -14.19 6.60 0.13
C GLY A 359 -13.76 6.87 1.57
N GLN A 360 -13.35 5.83 2.30
CA GLN A 360 -12.96 5.93 3.71
C GLN A 360 -11.49 6.32 3.85
N PHE A 361 -11.17 6.94 4.96
CA PHE A 361 -9.83 7.43 5.29
C PHE A 361 -9.33 6.82 6.59
N TYR A 362 -8.12 6.28 6.57
CA TYR A 362 -7.55 5.49 7.66
C TYR A 362 -6.15 5.96 8.01
N ARG A 363 -5.84 5.95 9.31
CA ARG A 363 -4.47 5.95 9.82
C ARG A 363 -3.97 4.52 9.90
N VAL A 364 -2.74 4.28 9.46
CA VAL A 364 -2.07 2.97 9.51
C VAL A 364 -1.21 2.89 10.76
N SER A 365 -1.16 1.71 11.36
CA SER A 365 -0.37 1.42 12.55
C SER A 365 0.30 0.05 12.40
N PHE A 366 1.34 -0.19 13.18
CA PHE A 366 2.06 -1.45 13.14
C PHE A 366 2.21 -2.06 14.52
N GLU A 367 2.19 -3.39 14.57
CA GLU A 367 2.48 -4.13 15.78
C GLU A 367 3.42 -5.30 15.52
N ALA A 368 4.12 -5.72 16.57
CA ALA A 368 4.89 -6.93 16.53
C ALA A 368 4.01 -8.09 16.98
N LEU A 369 3.83 -9.09 16.11
CA LEU A 369 3.32 -10.37 16.54
C LEU A 369 4.15 -10.89 17.71
N PRO A 370 3.52 -11.48 18.74
CA PRO A 370 4.25 -12.23 19.74
C PRO A 370 5.14 -13.28 19.05
N PRO A 371 6.30 -13.60 19.63
CA PRO A 371 7.15 -14.64 19.07
C PRO A 371 6.33 -15.94 18.98
N PRO A 372 6.45 -16.71 17.88
CA PRO A 372 5.71 -17.96 17.75
C PRO A 372 6.07 -18.89 18.90
N VAL A 373 5.06 -19.52 19.46
CA VAL A 373 5.19 -20.42 20.60
C VAL A 373 5.21 -21.85 20.08
N ASN A 374 6.27 -22.59 20.39
CA ASN A 374 6.28 -24.03 20.16
C ASN A 374 5.54 -24.70 21.31
N CYS A 375 4.41 -25.33 21.01
CA CYS A 375 3.55 -25.96 22.00
C CYS A 375 3.03 -27.31 21.55
N ALA A 376 2.63 -28.12 22.54
CA ALA A 376 1.82 -29.30 22.33
C ALA A 376 0.60 -29.27 23.26
N VAL A 377 -0.54 -29.75 22.79
CA VAL A 377 -1.81 -29.76 23.53
C VAL A 377 -2.34 -31.18 23.63
N ASP A 378 -2.48 -31.70 24.85
CA ASP A 378 -3.22 -32.94 25.08
C ASP A 378 -4.64 -32.61 25.55
N TYR A 379 -5.63 -32.92 24.70
CA TYR A 379 -7.06 -32.82 25.04
C TYR A 379 -7.62 -34.20 25.41
N THR A 380 -8.08 -34.36 26.66
CA THR A 380 -8.62 -35.62 27.16
C THR A 380 -10.05 -35.44 27.66
N VAL A 381 -10.99 -36.21 27.12
CA VAL A 381 -12.33 -36.37 27.72
C VAL A 381 -12.24 -37.40 28.85
N ASP A 382 -12.16 -36.92 30.10
CA ASP A 382 -12.00 -37.76 31.28
C ASP A 382 -13.26 -38.58 31.61
N SER A 383 -14.43 -37.98 31.36
CA SER A 383 -15.71 -38.65 31.55
C SER A 383 -16.77 -38.04 30.64
N ASP A 384 -17.64 -38.89 30.10
CA ASP A 384 -18.79 -38.49 29.27
C ASP A 384 -20.02 -39.25 29.76
N TRP A 385 -21.10 -38.52 30.06
CA TRP A 385 -22.37 -39.09 30.54
C TRP A 385 -23.53 -38.89 29.56
N GLY A 386 -23.23 -38.65 28.28
CA GLY A 386 -24.18 -38.60 27.17
C GLY A 386 -25.04 -37.34 27.06
N SER A 387 -24.90 -36.41 28.01
CA SER A 387 -25.51 -35.05 27.95
C SER A 387 -24.53 -33.97 28.42
N GLY A 388 -23.32 -34.38 28.76
CA GLY A 388 -22.23 -33.54 29.21
C GLY A 388 -20.99 -34.38 29.47
N PHE A 389 -19.88 -33.69 29.64
CA PHE A 389 -18.57 -34.31 29.83
C PHE A 389 -17.67 -33.43 30.70
N THR A 390 -16.61 -34.06 31.19
CA THR A 390 -15.45 -33.39 31.78
C THR A 390 -14.26 -33.58 30.86
N ALA A 391 -13.55 -32.50 30.55
CA ALA A 391 -12.31 -32.56 29.82
C ALA A 391 -11.17 -31.92 30.62
N THR A 392 -9.99 -32.50 30.45
CA THR A 392 -8.71 -31.95 30.89
C THR A 392 -7.89 -31.59 29.66
N VAL A 393 -7.32 -30.39 29.68
CA VAL A 393 -6.43 -29.89 28.64
C VAL A 393 -5.07 -29.66 29.27
N VAL A 394 -4.01 -30.16 28.63
CA VAL A 394 -2.62 -29.96 29.05
C VAL A 394 -1.88 -29.22 27.94
N VAL A 395 -1.41 -28.02 28.26
CA VAL A 395 -0.58 -27.19 27.38
C VAL A 395 0.87 -27.36 27.77
N THR A 396 1.71 -27.82 26.84
CA THR A 396 3.15 -28.05 27.05
C THR A 396 3.96 -27.07 26.21
N ASN A 397 4.94 -26.42 26.81
CA ASN A 397 5.92 -25.62 26.07
C ASN A 397 7.00 -26.55 25.49
N THR A 398 7.02 -26.72 24.17
CA THR A 398 8.01 -27.54 23.46
C THR A 398 9.18 -26.71 22.91
N GLY A 399 9.16 -25.40 23.12
CA GLY A 399 10.22 -24.46 22.72
C GLY A 399 11.37 -24.36 23.72
N ASP A 400 12.25 -23.39 23.46
CA ASP A 400 13.46 -23.08 24.24
C ASP A 400 13.37 -21.79 25.07
N GLU A 401 12.33 -21.00 24.89
CA GLU A 401 12.02 -19.79 25.68
C GLU A 401 10.75 -19.98 26.54
N PRO A 402 10.64 -19.33 27.70
CA PRO A 402 9.44 -19.38 28.53
C PRO A 402 8.27 -18.66 27.84
N ILE A 403 7.08 -19.27 27.92
CA ILE A 403 5.81 -18.63 27.58
C ILE A 403 5.38 -17.84 28.82
N ASP A 404 5.21 -16.52 28.72
CA ASP A 404 4.74 -15.66 29.81
C ASP A 404 3.43 -14.99 29.41
N GLY A 405 2.33 -15.46 30.01
CA GLY A 405 0.97 -15.24 29.53
C GLY A 405 0.61 -16.27 28.45
N TRP A 406 -0.45 -17.03 28.68
CA TRP A 406 -0.93 -18.01 27.71
C TRP A 406 -2.46 -17.94 27.58
N GLU A 407 -2.91 -17.90 26.34
CA GLU A 407 -4.30 -18.05 25.91
C GLU A 407 -4.35 -19.15 24.86
N LEU A 408 -5.12 -20.20 25.15
CA LEU A 408 -5.37 -21.33 24.28
C LEU A 408 -6.74 -21.18 23.63
N GLU A 409 -6.82 -21.28 22.32
CA GLU A 409 -8.07 -21.19 21.56
C GLU A 409 -8.32 -22.48 20.77
N TRP A 410 -9.60 -22.84 20.62
CA TRP A 410 -10.06 -23.93 19.76
C TRP A 410 -11.55 -23.76 19.40
N ASP A 411 -11.99 -24.50 18.39
CA ASP A 411 -13.41 -24.63 18.05
C ASP A 411 -13.94 -26.01 18.43
N PHE A 412 -15.13 -26.05 19.04
CA PHE A 412 -15.89 -27.29 19.13
C PHE A 412 -16.51 -27.64 17.78
N ALA A 413 -16.37 -28.90 17.36
CA ALA A 413 -16.94 -29.41 16.12
C ALA A 413 -18.48 -29.58 16.15
N GLY A 414 -19.09 -29.52 17.34
CA GLY A 414 -20.53 -29.74 17.56
C GLY A 414 -21.18 -28.62 18.36
N ASP A 415 -22.19 -28.98 19.15
CA ASP A 415 -22.97 -28.05 19.98
C ASP A 415 -22.48 -28.00 21.43
N GLN A 416 -21.23 -28.40 21.69
CA GLN A 416 -20.66 -28.39 23.03
C GLN A 416 -20.66 -26.97 23.62
N GLN A 417 -21.03 -26.85 24.90
CA GLN A 417 -21.06 -25.58 25.63
C GLN A 417 -20.40 -25.75 26.99
N VAL A 418 -19.35 -24.98 27.26
CA VAL A 418 -18.66 -24.94 28.56
C VAL A 418 -19.63 -24.40 29.62
N THR A 419 -19.75 -25.14 30.71
CA THR A 419 -20.68 -24.84 31.82
C THR A 419 -19.97 -24.50 33.12
N ASN A 420 -18.71 -24.92 33.27
CA ASN A 420 -17.86 -24.64 34.44
C ASN A 420 -16.39 -24.90 34.09
N GLN A 421 -15.46 -24.24 34.78
CA GLN A 421 -14.01 -24.36 34.54
C GLN A 421 -13.19 -24.31 35.82
N TRP A 422 -11.93 -24.77 35.77
CA TRP A 422 -10.94 -24.60 36.82
C TRP A 422 -9.53 -24.45 36.25
N GLN A 423 -8.65 -23.76 36.98
CA GLN A 423 -7.23 -23.54 36.66
C GLN A 423 -6.96 -22.71 35.38
N ALA A 424 -8.01 -22.19 34.75
CA ALA A 424 -7.99 -21.23 33.65
C ALA A 424 -9.26 -20.37 33.68
N GLU A 425 -9.21 -19.19 33.08
CA GLU A 425 -10.41 -18.41 32.73
C GLU A 425 -10.87 -18.83 31.34
N VAL A 426 -12.07 -19.39 31.23
CA VAL A 426 -12.61 -19.90 29.96
C VAL A 426 -13.76 -19.02 29.50
N ALA A 427 -13.71 -18.59 28.25
CA ALA A 427 -14.77 -17.88 27.54
C ALA A 427 -15.19 -18.68 26.30
N GLN A 428 -16.46 -18.55 25.89
CA GLN A 428 -16.98 -19.21 24.70
C GLN A 428 -18.00 -18.31 24.00
N GLU A 429 -17.87 -18.19 22.68
CA GLU A 429 -18.85 -17.56 21.79
C GLU A 429 -19.18 -18.52 20.63
N GLY A 430 -20.40 -19.07 20.62
CA GLY A 430 -20.76 -20.10 19.64
C GLY A 430 -19.93 -21.37 19.84
N SER A 431 -19.19 -21.79 18.81
CA SER A 431 -18.25 -22.93 18.86
C SER A 431 -16.86 -22.56 19.37
N ALA A 432 -16.49 -21.28 19.28
CA ALA A 432 -15.15 -20.81 19.58
C ALA A 432 -14.96 -20.67 21.10
N VAL A 433 -13.89 -21.27 21.62
CA VAL A 433 -13.54 -21.26 23.04
C VAL A 433 -12.14 -20.69 23.20
N SER A 434 -11.96 -19.82 24.20
CA SER A 434 -10.64 -19.40 24.67
C SER A 434 -10.45 -19.75 26.15
N ALA A 435 -9.24 -20.17 26.52
CA ALA A 435 -8.83 -20.47 27.88
C ALA A 435 -7.53 -19.74 28.21
N ALA A 436 -7.57 -18.80 29.15
CA ALA A 436 -6.44 -17.98 29.54
C ALA A 436 -5.90 -18.34 30.94
N ASN A 437 -4.62 -18.08 31.13
CA ASN A 437 -3.92 -18.27 32.40
C ASN A 437 -4.50 -17.41 33.53
N LEU A 438 -4.33 -17.89 34.76
CA LEU A 438 -4.49 -17.13 36.00
C LEU A 438 -3.16 -16.46 36.38
N GLU A 439 -3.21 -15.51 37.31
CA GLU A 439 -2.03 -14.73 37.75
C GLU A 439 -0.86 -15.62 38.23
N TRP A 440 -1.15 -16.77 38.84
CA TRP A 440 -0.12 -17.64 39.45
C TRP A 440 0.39 -18.75 38.52
N ASN A 441 -0.21 -18.96 37.34
CA ASN A 441 0.19 -19.99 36.37
C ASN A 441 0.50 -19.45 34.97
N ASN A 442 0.73 -18.14 34.87
CA ASN A 442 1.00 -17.39 33.64
C ASN A 442 2.27 -17.83 32.90
N VAL A 443 3.29 -18.34 33.62
CA VAL A 443 4.55 -18.74 32.98
C VAL A 443 4.60 -20.26 32.74
N ILE A 444 4.90 -20.69 31.52
CA ILE A 444 5.24 -22.09 31.15
C ILE A 444 6.69 -22.12 30.66
N ARG A 445 7.61 -22.69 31.45
CA ARG A 445 9.03 -22.79 31.05
C ARG A 445 9.22 -23.86 29.96
N PRO A 446 10.34 -23.82 29.21
CA PRO A 446 10.70 -24.89 28.28
C PRO A 446 10.59 -26.28 28.90
N GLY A 447 9.78 -27.16 28.29
CA GLY A 447 9.53 -28.52 28.76
C GLY A 447 8.54 -28.66 29.94
N ASP A 448 8.04 -27.55 30.51
CA ASP A 448 6.97 -27.58 31.51
C ASP A 448 5.58 -27.63 30.82
N SER A 449 4.58 -28.04 31.60
CA SER A 449 3.17 -28.01 31.17
C SER A 449 2.26 -27.30 32.17
N ARG A 450 1.12 -26.80 31.70
CA ARG A 450 -0.01 -26.35 32.51
C ARG A 450 -1.24 -27.16 32.16
N SER A 451 -2.04 -27.47 33.17
CA SER A 451 -3.26 -28.24 33.01
C SER A 451 -4.42 -27.49 33.59
N PHE A 452 -5.51 -27.45 32.83
CA PHE A 452 -6.80 -26.94 33.26
C PHE A 452 -7.90 -27.92 32.83
N GLY A 453 -9.10 -27.72 33.34
CA GLY A 453 -10.23 -28.55 32.93
C GLY A 453 -11.55 -27.82 33.03
N PHE A 454 -12.56 -28.41 32.42
CA PHE A 454 -13.89 -27.85 32.36
C PHE A 454 -14.97 -28.93 32.28
N HIS A 455 -16.19 -28.54 32.63
CA HIS A 455 -17.39 -29.28 32.31
C HIS A 455 -18.07 -28.63 31.12
N ALA A 456 -18.61 -29.43 30.21
CA ALA A 456 -19.42 -28.95 29.10
C ALA A 456 -20.66 -29.81 28.89
N SER A 457 -21.71 -29.23 28.33
CA SER A 457 -22.93 -29.93 27.88
C SER A 457 -22.93 -30.08 26.37
N PHE A 458 -23.63 -31.09 25.84
CA PHE A 458 -23.84 -31.27 24.41
C PHE A 458 -25.12 -32.09 24.17
N THR A 459 -25.66 -32.05 22.95
CA THR A 459 -26.81 -32.88 22.55
C THR A 459 -26.54 -33.79 21.35
N GLY A 460 -25.49 -33.49 20.56
CA GLY A 460 -25.04 -34.26 19.41
C GLY A 460 -23.87 -35.20 19.70
N ASP A 461 -22.86 -35.18 18.81
CA ASP A 461 -21.62 -35.93 18.97
C ASP A 461 -20.58 -35.10 19.74
N ASN A 462 -19.87 -35.73 20.67
CA ASN A 462 -18.80 -35.09 21.45
C ASN A 462 -17.42 -35.39 20.83
N ALA A 463 -17.17 -34.88 19.62
CA ALA A 463 -15.86 -34.98 18.99
C ALA A 463 -14.83 -34.08 19.70
N ALA A 464 -13.59 -34.56 19.81
CA ALA A 464 -12.48 -33.71 20.26
C ALA A 464 -12.17 -32.64 19.19
N PRO A 465 -11.66 -31.47 19.59
CA PRO A 465 -11.16 -30.46 18.64
C PRO A 465 -9.98 -31.02 17.82
N ASP A 466 -9.87 -30.59 16.57
CA ASP A 466 -8.83 -31.04 15.63
C ASP A 466 -7.60 -30.12 15.59
N GLU A 467 -7.71 -28.89 16.13
CA GLU A 467 -6.65 -27.89 16.14
C GLU A 467 -6.75 -27.01 17.39
N PHE A 468 -5.59 -26.63 17.92
CA PHE A 468 -5.46 -25.68 19.02
C PHE A 468 -4.41 -24.62 18.69
N THR A 469 -4.70 -23.37 19.02
CA THR A 469 -3.74 -22.26 18.91
C THR A 469 -3.40 -21.71 20.29
N LEU A 470 -2.10 -21.56 20.58
CA LEU A 470 -1.60 -20.94 21.81
C LEU A 470 -0.94 -19.61 21.47
N ASN A 471 -1.49 -18.50 21.96
CA ASN A 471 -1.06 -17.15 21.61
C ASN A 471 -0.93 -16.96 20.07
N GLY A 472 -1.88 -17.53 19.32
CA GLY A 472 -1.90 -17.50 17.85
C GLY A 472 -0.98 -18.50 17.14
N SER A 473 -0.23 -19.35 17.85
CA SER A 473 0.62 -20.39 17.25
C SER A 473 -0.06 -21.76 17.30
N VAL A 474 -0.16 -22.46 16.17
CA VAL A 474 -0.72 -23.83 16.12
C VAL A 474 0.15 -24.78 16.93
N CYS A 475 -0.47 -25.50 17.87
CA CYS A 475 0.21 -26.52 18.68
C CYS A 475 0.16 -27.90 18.03
N GLU A 476 1.10 -28.76 18.40
CA GLU A 476 1.02 -30.19 18.11
C GLU A 476 -0.01 -30.87 19.04
N GLY A 477 -1.02 -31.57 18.52
CA GLY A 477 -1.90 -32.38 19.38
C GLY A 477 -3.30 -32.57 18.86
#